data_AF-A0A914ZB72-F1
#
_entry.id   AF-A0A914ZB72-F1
#
_cell.length_a   1.000
_cell.length_b   1.000
_cell.length_c   1.000
_cell.angle_alpha   90.00
_cell.angle_beta   90.00
_cell.angle_gamma   90.00
#
_symmetry.space_group_name_H-M   'P 1'
#
loop_
_entity.id
_entity.type
_entity.pdbx_description
1 polymer ?
#
loop_
_entity_poly.entity_id
_entity_poly.type
_entity_poly.pdbx_seq_one_letter_code
_entity_poly.pdbx_strand_id
1 'polypeptide(L)'
;MQKLNFSTTASGATGGTGSTAAGGDCTDSAPDCEKNKYECTNDKYKPLLCSLCKKTCNFCSGGANSTGADPCAGVVTVSTPLPTAGPQCIDTADNCATSSYECKNSLYKPLMCKYCKKTCNFCDDPACN
;
A
#
# COMPACT_ATOMS: atom_id res chain seq x y z
N MET A 1 39.50 -42.32 -29.75
CA MET A 1 38.73 -41.05 -29.80
C MET A 1 37.34 -41.36 -29.31
N GLN A 2 36.90 -40.70 -28.23
CA GLN A 2 35.83 -41.11 -27.31
C GLN A 2 34.40 -41.15 -27.89
N LYS A 3 33.66 -42.14 -27.37
CA LYS A 3 32.22 -42.30 -27.08
C LYS A 3 31.25 -41.19 -27.51
N LEU A 4 30.26 -41.61 -28.31
CA LEU A 4 28.99 -40.91 -28.58
C LEU A 4 28.08 -40.93 -27.34
N ASN A 5 27.66 -39.77 -26.86
CA ASN A 5 26.61 -39.59 -25.85
C ASN A 5 25.39 -38.91 -26.49
N PHE A 6 24.36 -39.70 -26.79
CA PHE A 6 23.02 -39.18 -27.07
C PHE A 6 22.24 -39.12 -25.76
N SER A 7 22.04 -37.92 -25.23
CA SER A 7 21.11 -37.68 -24.13
C SER A 7 19.76 -37.28 -24.70
N THR A 8 18.84 -38.23 -24.69
CA THR A 8 17.40 -38.01 -24.77
C THR A 8 16.94 -37.26 -23.52
N THR A 9 16.11 -36.22 -23.68
CA THR A 9 14.80 -36.05 -23.01
C THR A 9 14.19 -34.72 -23.44
N ALA A 10 13.05 -34.79 -24.13
CA ALA A 10 12.08 -33.72 -24.23
C ALA A 10 10.94 -34.02 -23.24
N SER A 11 10.55 -33.05 -22.41
CA SER A 11 9.17 -32.79 -21.99
C SER A 11 9.13 -31.67 -20.96
N GLY A 12 8.15 -30.78 -21.16
CA GLY A 12 8.12 -29.46 -20.58
C GLY A 12 7.62 -29.34 -19.14
N ALA A 13 7.66 -28.10 -18.66
CA ALA A 13 6.74 -27.57 -17.67
C ALA A 13 6.63 -26.05 -17.89
N THR A 14 5.50 -25.65 -18.46
CA THR A 14 4.86 -24.36 -18.21
C THR A 14 4.51 -24.22 -16.73
N GLY A 15 4.75 -23.04 -16.15
CA GLY A 15 4.32 -22.62 -14.81
C GLY A 15 5.29 -21.55 -14.32
N GLY A 16 4.97 -20.26 -14.29
CA GLY A 16 3.76 -19.70 -13.72
C GLY A 16 3.96 -19.53 -12.22
N THR A 17 4.07 -18.27 -11.79
CA THR A 17 3.86 -17.76 -10.42
C THR A 17 4.82 -18.15 -9.30
N GLY A 18 5.19 -17.12 -8.54
CA GLY A 18 6.09 -17.12 -7.41
C GLY A 18 6.98 -15.89 -7.52
N SER A 19 6.43 -14.67 -7.63
CA SER A 19 6.08 -13.91 -6.43
C SER A 19 6.82 -14.47 -5.22
N THR A 20 8.13 -14.19 -5.18
CA THR A 20 8.87 -14.23 -3.93
C THR A 20 8.10 -13.29 -3.03
N ALA A 21 7.18 -13.88 -2.24
CA ALA A 21 6.67 -13.26 -1.05
C ALA A 21 7.93 -12.93 -0.26
N ALA A 22 8.39 -11.69 -0.41
CA ALA A 22 9.26 -11.07 0.53
C ALA A 22 8.45 -11.09 1.82
N GLY A 23 8.61 -12.19 2.57
CA GLY A 23 8.47 -12.15 4.01
C GLY A 23 9.47 -11.11 4.46
N GLY A 24 9.01 -9.86 4.44
CA GLY A 24 9.87 -8.69 4.54
C GLY A 24 10.68 -8.81 5.81
N ASP A 25 11.99 -8.65 5.68
CA ASP A 25 12.90 -8.59 6.81
C ASP A 25 12.29 -7.72 7.91
N CYS A 26 12.38 -8.19 9.16
CA CYS A 26 11.96 -7.44 10.33
C CYS A 26 12.84 -6.20 10.50
N THR A 27 12.48 -5.16 9.78
CA THR A 27 13.24 -3.92 9.70
C THR A 27 12.26 -2.75 9.66
N ASP A 28 12.73 -1.63 10.17
CA ASP A 28 12.01 -0.37 10.06
C ASP A 28 12.30 0.20 8.67
N SER A 29 11.24 0.47 7.92
CA SER A 29 11.30 1.09 6.59
C SER A 29 11.26 2.62 6.67
N ALA A 30 10.77 3.18 7.78
CA ALA A 30 10.72 4.63 8.00
C ALA A 30 11.82 5.12 8.96
N PRO A 31 12.38 6.33 8.73
CA PRO A 31 13.41 6.90 9.61
C PRO A 31 12.87 7.44 10.94
N ASP A 32 11.57 7.73 11.02
CA ASP A 32 10.93 8.33 12.20
C ASP A 32 10.30 7.30 13.15
N CYS A 33 10.62 6.02 13.01
CA CYS A 33 10.03 4.96 13.83
C CYS A 33 10.27 5.15 15.33
N GLU A 34 11.47 5.59 15.73
CA GLU A 34 11.78 5.87 17.14
C GLU A 34 10.92 7.00 17.72
N LYS A 35 10.61 8.03 16.91
CA LYS A 35 9.72 9.12 17.32
C LYS A 35 8.27 8.65 17.42
N ASN A 36 7.87 7.73 16.54
CA ASN A 36 6.50 7.24 16.44
C ASN A 36 6.26 5.97 17.29
N LYS A 37 7.22 5.58 18.12
CA LYS A 37 7.14 4.39 18.99
C LYS A 37 5.93 4.44 19.93
N TYR A 38 5.53 5.63 20.37
CA TYR A 38 4.37 5.79 21.25
C TYR A 38 3.04 5.52 20.52
N GLU A 39 3.01 5.62 19.19
CA GLU A 39 1.82 5.34 18.37
C GLU A 39 1.66 3.83 18.07
N CYS A 40 2.63 2.99 18.44
CA CYS A 40 2.55 1.53 18.24
C CYS A 40 1.37 0.91 19.00
N THR A 41 0.88 1.56 20.06
CA THR A 41 -0.31 1.12 20.81
C THR A 41 -1.60 1.76 20.32
N ASN A 42 -1.52 2.72 19.39
CA ASN A 42 -2.66 3.45 18.88
C ASN A 42 -3.30 2.73 17.70
N ASP A 43 -4.50 2.18 17.86
CA ASP A 43 -5.19 1.38 16.83
C ASP A 43 -5.35 2.07 15.48
N LYS A 44 -5.41 3.41 15.47
CA LYS A 44 -5.47 4.20 14.23
C LYS A 44 -4.17 4.13 13.42
N TYR A 45 -3.02 4.07 14.09
CA TYR A 45 -1.70 4.11 13.46
C TYR A 45 -0.99 2.75 13.46
N LYS A 46 -1.49 1.78 14.23
CA LYS A 46 -1.04 0.37 14.21
C LYS A 46 -0.88 -0.23 12.81
N PRO A 47 -1.82 -0.09 11.84
CA PRO A 47 -1.61 -0.67 10.51
C PRO A 47 -0.47 0.02 9.73
N LEU A 48 -0.31 1.33 9.89
CA LEU A 48 0.76 2.11 9.27
C LEU A 48 2.12 1.75 9.86
N LEU A 49 2.24 1.72 11.18
CA LEU A 49 3.46 1.36 11.90
C LEU A 49 3.78 -0.11 11.76
N CYS A 50 2.77 -0.96 11.60
CA CYS A 50 3.01 -2.35 11.23
C CYS A 50 3.52 -2.50 9.80
N SER A 51 3.44 -1.51 8.90
CA SER A 51 4.16 -1.58 7.63
C SER A 51 5.53 -0.93 7.68
N LEU A 52 5.64 0.18 8.43
CA LEU A 52 6.81 1.06 8.38
C LEU A 52 7.82 0.84 9.51
N CYS A 53 7.37 0.38 10.67
CA CYS A 53 8.11 0.38 11.93
C CYS A 53 7.97 -0.95 12.69
N LYS A 54 7.91 -2.06 11.94
CA LYS A 54 7.67 -3.40 12.50
C LYS A 54 8.67 -3.77 13.60
N LYS A 55 9.93 -3.34 13.46
CA LYS A 55 11.00 -3.67 14.41
C LYS A 55 10.94 -2.74 15.63
N THR A 56 10.80 -1.42 15.45
CA THR A 56 10.64 -0.47 16.56
C THR A 56 9.39 -0.75 17.40
N CYS A 57 8.28 -1.15 16.77
CA CYS A 57 7.05 -1.54 17.45
C CYS A 57 7.03 -3.00 17.92
N ASN A 58 8.11 -3.76 17.69
CA ASN A 58 8.24 -5.18 18.05
C ASN A 58 7.11 -6.08 17.48
N PHE A 59 6.59 -5.74 16.31
CA PHE A 59 5.54 -6.48 15.60
C PHE A 59 6.06 -7.70 14.82
N CYS A 60 7.37 -7.93 14.82
CA CYS A 60 8.01 -8.97 14.02
C CYS A 60 7.86 -10.42 14.53
N SER A 61 7.04 -10.70 15.55
CA SER A 61 6.88 -12.08 16.06
C SER A 61 5.96 -12.99 15.23
N GLY A 62 5.59 -12.61 14.00
CA GLY A 62 4.80 -13.41 13.07
C GLY A 62 5.66 -14.29 12.15
N GLY A 63 6.57 -15.08 12.70
CA GLY A 63 7.18 -16.19 11.97
C GLY A 63 6.13 -17.28 11.78
N ALA A 64 5.91 -17.71 10.55
CA ALA A 64 4.92 -18.70 10.15
C ALA A 64 4.74 -19.82 11.21
N ASN A 65 3.48 -20.01 11.63
CA ASN A 65 3.01 -21.02 12.58
C ASN A 65 3.02 -20.60 14.06
N SER A 66 1.90 -20.03 14.52
CA SER A 66 1.28 -20.39 15.80
C SER A 66 -0.08 -19.72 15.95
N THR A 67 -1.04 -20.50 16.45
CA THR A 67 -2.41 -20.14 16.84
C THR A 67 -2.45 -19.05 17.92
N GLY A 68 -2.09 -17.83 17.55
CA GLY A 68 -2.17 -16.63 18.37
C GLY A 68 -2.44 -15.45 17.46
N ALA A 69 -3.35 -14.57 17.85
CA ALA A 69 -3.75 -13.40 17.05
C ALA A 69 -2.51 -12.61 16.65
N ASP A 70 -2.15 -12.67 15.36
CA ASP A 70 -1.04 -11.91 14.84
C ASP A 70 -1.34 -10.41 15.09
N PRO A 71 -0.43 -9.65 15.73
CA PRO A 71 -0.68 -8.25 16.09
C PRO A 71 -0.84 -7.35 14.85
N CYS A 72 -0.52 -7.89 13.69
CA CYS A 72 -0.64 -7.36 12.35
C CYS A 72 -1.62 -8.17 11.47
N ALA A 73 -2.34 -9.19 11.97
CA ALA A 73 -3.22 -10.04 11.14
C ALA A 73 -4.40 -9.28 10.50
N GLY A 74 -4.62 -8.03 10.91
CA GLY A 74 -5.51 -7.09 10.25
C GLY A 74 -4.92 -6.45 8.98
N VAL A 75 -3.60 -6.56 8.76
CA VAL A 75 -2.98 -6.46 7.43
C VAL A 75 -3.18 -7.80 6.75
N VAL A 76 -4.45 -8.16 6.52
CA VAL A 76 -4.76 -8.89 5.29
C VAL A 76 -3.95 -8.20 4.21
N THR A 77 -3.15 -8.98 3.51
CA THR A 77 -2.44 -8.59 2.31
C THR A 77 -3.41 -7.76 1.48
N VAL A 78 -3.35 -6.45 1.66
CA VAL A 78 -3.74 -5.53 0.64
C VAL A 78 -2.57 -5.67 -0.34
N SER A 79 -2.57 -6.79 -1.06
CA SER A 79 -2.32 -6.79 -2.48
C SER A 79 -3.38 -5.89 -3.12
N THR A 80 -3.42 -4.62 -2.70
CA THR A 80 -3.69 -3.55 -3.61
C THR A 80 -2.58 -3.75 -4.62
N PRO A 81 -2.89 -4.01 -5.91
CA PRO A 81 -1.95 -3.55 -6.91
C PRO A 81 -1.55 -2.15 -6.46
N LEU A 82 -0.24 -1.89 -6.35
CA LEU A 82 0.33 -0.55 -6.33
C LEU A 82 -0.68 0.32 -7.07
N PRO A 83 -1.37 1.29 -6.44
CA PRO A 83 -2.30 2.07 -7.20
C PRO A 83 -1.39 2.77 -8.20
N THR A 84 -1.40 2.27 -9.43
CA THR A 84 -1.31 3.08 -10.62
C THR A 84 -2.52 4.00 -10.47
N ALA A 85 -2.38 4.99 -9.58
CA ALA A 85 -3.41 5.93 -9.23
C ALA A 85 -3.47 6.84 -10.43
N GLY A 86 -4.18 6.37 -11.46
CA GLY A 86 -5.07 7.27 -12.15
C GLY A 86 -5.86 8.01 -11.06
N PRO A 87 -5.97 9.34 -11.16
CA PRO A 87 -6.53 10.19 -10.12
C PRO A 87 -7.89 9.64 -9.67
N GLN A 88 -7.95 9.08 -8.47
CA GLN A 88 -9.20 8.56 -7.92
C GLN A 88 -10.16 9.74 -7.75
N CYS A 89 -11.32 9.66 -8.38
CA CYS A 89 -12.39 10.65 -8.30
C CYS A 89 -13.08 10.57 -6.93
N ILE A 90 -12.41 11.05 -5.89
CA ILE A 90 -12.92 11.04 -4.53
C ILE A 90 -12.71 12.39 -3.86
N ASP A 91 -13.55 12.66 -2.86
CA ASP A 91 -13.31 13.73 -1.90
C ASP A 91 -12.47 13.16 -0.76
N THR A 92 -11.39 13.85 -0.41
CA THR A 92 -10.50 13.47 0.69
C THR A 92 -10.59 14.42 1.88
N ALA A 93 -11.24 15.59 1.73
CA ALA A 93 -11.53 16.50 2.83
C ALA A 93 -12.96 16.32 3.34
N ASP A 94 -13.13 16.44 4.66
CA ASP A 94 -14.43 16.24 5.31
C ASP A 94 -15.43 17.39 5.05
N ASN A 95 -14.91 18.58 4.75
CA ASN A 95 -15.71 19.79 4.57
C ASN A 95 -16.07 20.08 3.10
N CYS A 96 -15.89 19.13 2.17
CA CYS A 96 -16.15 19.38 0.76
C CYS A 96 -17.58 19.82 0.47
N ALA A 97 -18.58 19.21 1.12
CA ALA A 97 -19.98 19.60 0.97
C ALA A 97 -20.21 21.08 1.37
N THR A 98 -19.61 21.50 2.49
CA THR A 98 -19.69 22.87 3.01
C THR A 98 -18.88 23.86 2.18
N SER A 99 -17.77 23.42 1.58
CA SER A 99 -16.89 24.23 0.73
C SER A 99 -17.20 24.15 -0.76
N SER A 100 -18.34 23.57 -1.14
CA SER A 100 -18.78 23.41 -2.54
C SER A 100 -18.94 24.74 -3.28
N TYR A 101 -19.14 25.85 -2.57
CA TYR A 101 -19.19 27.18 -3.17
C TYR A 101 -17.81 27.62 -3.73
N GLU A 102 -16.70 27.10 -3.18
CA GLU A 102 -15.34 27.38 -3.63
C GLU A 102 -15.00 26.69 -4.96
N CYS A 103 -15.78 25.69 -5.39
CA CYS A 103 -15.60 25.03 -6.68
C CYS A 103 -15.66 26.02 -7.86
N LYS A 104 -16.41 27.13 -7.70
CA LYS A 104 -16.52 28.18 -8.73
C LYS A 104 -15.41 29.23 -8.64
N ASN A 105 -14.65 29.25 -7.55
CA ASN A 105 -13.60 30.23 -7.32
C ASN A 105 -12.29 29.74 -7.92
N SER A 106 -11.77 30.46 -8.92
CA SER A 106 -10.54 30.08 -9.63
C SER A 106 -9.32 30.03 -8.70
N LEU A 107 -9.31 30.82 -7.62
CA LEU A 107 -8.23 30.79 -6.63
C LEU A 107 -8.20 29.49 -5.83
N TYR A 108 -9.36 28.91 -5.54
CA TYR A 108 -9.49 27.67 -4.78
C TYR A 108 -9.64 26.43 -5.67
N LYS A 109 -9.78 26.59 -6.98
CA LYS A 109 -9.83 25.49 -7.94
C LYS A 109 -8.70 24.45 -7.76
N PRO A 110 -7.40 24.80 -7.59
CA PRO A 110 -6.36 23.78 -7.36
C PRO A 110 -6.53 23.04 -6.03
N LEU A 111 -7.03 23.72 -4.99
CA LEU A 111 -7.33 23.13 -3.69
C LEU A 111 -8.50 22.13 -3.81
N MET A 112 -9.54 22.53 -4.53
CA MET A 112 -10.73 21.70 -4.79
C MET A 112 -10.43 20.52 -5.71
N CYS A 113 -9.59 20.67 -6.74
CA CYS A 113 -9.10 19.57 -7.56
C CYS A 113 -8.41 18.48 -6.71
N LYS A 114 -7.68 18.91 -5.67
CA LYS A 114 -6.88 18.01 -4.84
C LYS A 114 -7.72 17.29 -3.78
N TYR A 115 -8.63 18.01 -3.12
CA TYR A 115 -9.29 17.51 -1.93
C TYR A 115 -10.80 17.28 -2.07
N CYS A 116 -11.45 17.92 -3.03
CA CYS A 116 -12.91 17.90 -3.21
C CYS A 116 -13.32 17.63 -4.67
N LYS A 117 -12.54 16.79 -5.35
CA LYS A 117 -12.65 16.56 -6.79
C LYS A 117 -14.02 16.02 -7.18
N LYS A 118 -14.61 15.15 -6.34
CA LYS A 118 -15.92 14.55 -6.60
C LYS A 118 -17.05 15.55 -6.30
N THR A 119 -16.99 16.27 -5.17
CA THR A 119 -17.97 17.29 -4.81
C THR A 119 -18.02 18.43 -5.82
N CYS A 120 -16.86 18.84 -6.36
CA CYS A 120 -16.78 19.87 -7.39
C CYS A 120 -17.00 19.35 -8.82
N ASN A 121 -17.24 18.05 -8.99
CA ASN A 121 -17.41 17.40 -10.30
C ASN A 121 -16.22 17.62 -11.26
N PHE A 122 -15.00 17.57 -10.70
CA PHE A 122 -13.72 17.79 -11.38
C PHE A 122 -12.99 16.51 -11.77
N CYS A 123 -13.66 15.37 -11.70
CA CYS A 123 -13.05 14.08 -11.98
C CYS A 123 -12.58 13.93 -13.42
N ASP A 124 -13.29 14.58 -14.34
CA ASP A 124 -12.98 14.59 -15.77
C ASP A 124 -12.34 15.93 -16.20
N ASP A 125 -12.10 16.86 -15.27
CA ASP A 125 -11.47 18.14 -15.59
C ASP A 125 -9.96 17.93 -15.85
N PRO A 126 -9.46 18.23 -17.07
CA PRO A 126 -8.06 18.01 -17.42
C PRO A 126 -7.09 18.94 -16.68
N ALA A 127 -7.58 20.04 -16.09
CA ALA A 127 -6.75 20.88 -15.22
C ALA A 127 -6.63 20.30 -13.80
N CYS A 128 -7.40 19.26 -13.48
CA CYS A 128 -7.34 18.56 -12.21
C CYS A 128 -6.69 17.17 -12.29
N ASN A 129 -6.31 16.68 -13.49
CA ASN A 129 -5.77 15.33 -13.72
C ASN A 129 -4.27 15.31 -14.05
#